data_AF-A0A640KNI4-F1
#
_entry.id   AF-A0A640KNI4-F1
#
_cell.length_a   1.000
_cell.length_b   1.000
_cell.length_c   1.000
_cell.angle_alpha   90.00
_cell.angle_beta   90.00
_cell.angle_gamma   90.00
#
_symmetry.space_group_name_H-M   'P 1'
#
loop_
_entity.id
_entity.type
_entity.pdbx_description
1 polymer ?
#
loop_
_entity_poly.entity_id
_entity_poly.type
_entity_poly.pdbx_seq_one_letter_code
_entity_poly.pdbx_strand_id
1 'polypeptide(L)'
;MEPEKQSFPADAHASAHSPAASQDGHDTAFGDDGGEPHNATASRDERASASSRSRVQPTSLAVTSETGDWPPHVLLIVSCVVVAAAGLGGNAARVALEKCLEGSSFFPKYHYIGPNILGSFLMGFFVTVLPSESELPLAYSALCVGFCGSLTTFSSWIVKVMTQNTVADAFEHLLLGGTMPLVLFLWGRDCGRGVQWCFERVFGCPLEVCPLHRSLLRGVELVMCVLLVLASILTPILVQVYINEGGIRGISTDDVRVVALAPAGAVIRFLLSVYMNNKACAAKFPLGTLAANLLGVLLAIIMQNMEVNHPSCTWHVTVQNGICGALSTVSSLANEVVLFYGSGRILLGYAYALVSIGFSVLIAGVGRPQLYHRRVS
;
A
#
# COMPACT_ATOMS: atom_id res chain seq x y z
N MET A 1 2.80 47.41 -45.78
CA MET A 1 2.47 45.99 -46.00
C MET A 1 2.58 45.29 -44.66
N GLU A 2 1.44 45.07 -44.05
CA GLU A 2 1.09 44.19 -42.93
C GLU A 2 -0.39 43.81 -43.19
N PRO A 3 -1.02 42.82 -42.53
CA PRO A 3 -0.53 41.67 -41.76
C PRO A 3 -1.33 40.37 -42.10
N GLU A 4 -1.10 39.23 -41.45
CA GLU A 4 -2.20 38.28 -41.16
C GLU A 4 -1.92 37.39 -39.92
N LYS A 5 -2.65 37.70 -38.84
CA LYS A 5 -2.93 36.81 -37.70
C LYS A 5 -4.29 36.17 -37.98
N GLN A 6 -4.40 34.85 -37.85
CA GLN A 6 -5.72 34.19 -37.82
C GLN A 6 -6.23 34.07 -36.38
N SER A 7 -7.35 34.73 -36.15
CA SER A 7 -8.27 34.60 -35.01
C SER A 7 -9.63 34.19 -35.57
N PHE A 8 -10.32 33.24 -34.94
CA PHE A 8 -11.73 32.95 -35.22
C PHE A 8 -12.60 33.38 -34.02
N PRO A 9 -13.73 34.09 -34.23
CA PRO A 9 -14.59 34.58 -33.17
C PRO A 9 -15.76 33.64 -32.86
N ALA A 10 -16.35 33.87 -31.68
CA ALA A 10 -17.60 33.32 -31.18
C ALA A 10 -18.81 34.26 -31.44
N ASP A 11 -19.99 33.74 -31.08
CA ASP A 11 -21.30 34.40 -30.85
C ASP A 11 -22.24 34.54 -32.08
N ALA A 12 -23.57 34.43 -32.00
CA ALA A 12 -24.56 33.93 -31.03
C ALA A 12 -25.96 34.04 -31.69
N HIS A 13 -26.99 33.58 -30.95
CA HIS A 13 -28.45 33.76 -31.08
C HIS A 13 -29.26 32.54 -31.59
N ALA A 14 -30.45 32.20 -31.10
CA ALA A 14 -31.14 32.27 -29.80
C ALA A 14 -32.59 31.78 -30.02
N SER A 15 -33.10 30.88 -29.16
CA SER A 15 -34.51 30.77 -28.69
C SER A 15 -35.59 30.30 -29.72
N ALA A 16 -36.68 29.56 -29.42
CA ALA A 16 -37.30 29.04 -28.20
C ALA A 16 -38.45 28.03 -28.51
N HIS A 17 -38.84 27.27 -27.47
CA HIS A 17 -40.19 26.77 -27.08
C HIS A 17 -40.86 25.50 -27.69
N SER A 18 -41.17 24.59 -26.76
CA SER A 18 -42.03 23.38 -26.75
C SER A 18 -43.56 23.72 -26.69
N PRO A 19 -44.49 22.82 -26.25
CA PRO A 19 -44.86 21.42 -26.62
C PRO A 19 -46.40 21.25 -26.87
N ALA A 20 -46.89 20.08 -27.32
CA ALA A 20 -48.26 19.59 -27.00
C ALA A 20 -48.50 18.12 -27.42
N ALA A 21 -49.43 17.49 -26.70
CA ALA A 21 -49.78 16.06 -26.65
C ALA A 21 -50.96 15.65 -27.56
N SER A 22 -51.30 14.34 -27.50
CA SER A 22 -52.54 13.59 -27.86
C SER A 22 -52.27 12.51 -28.94
N GLN A 23 -52.37 11.21 -28.62
CA GLN A 23 -53.52 10.31 -28.37
C GLN A 23 -54.04 9.63 -29.64
N ASP A 24 -54.36 8.35 -29.47
CA ASP A 24 -55.15 7.42 -30.31
C ASP A 24 -54.46 6.94 -31.61
N GLY A 25 -54.32 5.64 -31.89
CA GLY A 25 -55.22 4.52 -31.62
C GLY A 25 -56.04 4.26 -32.89
N HIS A 26 -55.65 3.27 -33.70
CA HIS A 26 -56.59 2.42 -34.44
C HIS A 26 -55.89 1.35 -35.29
N ASP A 27 -56.41 0.13 -35.12
CA ASP A 27 -56.35 -0.99 -36.05
C ASP A 27 -56.67 -0.57 -37.49
N THR A 28 -56.15 -1.30 -38.48
CA THR A 28 -56.98 -2.21 -39.29
C THR A 28 -56.17 -2.87 -40.41
N ALA A 29 -56.55 -4.12 -40.65
CA ALA A 29 -56.10 -5.01 -41.70
C ALA A 29 -56.65 -4.65 -43.09
N PHE A 30 -55.91 -5.04 -44.13
CA PHE A 30 -56.33 -5.46 -45.47
C PHE A 30 -55.18 -6.37 -45.97
N GLY A 31 -55.35 -7.59 -46.48
CA GLY A 31 -56.48 -8.26 -47.11
C GLY A 31 -56.08 -8.63 -48.55
N ASP A 32 -56.19 -9.92 -48.89
CA ASP A 32 -56.07 -10.59 -50.22
C ASP A 32 -54.64 -10.85 -50.78
N ASP A 33 -54.33 -11.99 -51.41
CA ASP A 33 -55.19 -12.99 -52.08
C ASP A 33 -54.45 -14.31 -52.39
N GLY A 34 -55.21 -15.40 -52.61
CA GLY A 34 -54.80 -16.71 -53.19
C GLY A 34 -54.67 -17.85 -52.17
N GLY A 35 -55.60 -18.80 -51.99
CA GLY A 35 -56.13 -19.77 -52.97
C GLY A 35 -55.11 -20.90 -53.17
N GLU A 36 -55.28 -22.19 -52.83
CA GLU A 36 -56.40 -23.09 -52.49
C GLU A 36 -55.79 -24.36 -51.79
N PRO A 37 -56.52 -25.44 -51.43
CA PRO A 37 -56.36 -26.20 -50.18
C PRO A 37 -55.66 -27.57 -50.34
N HIS A 38 -55.24 -28.21 -49.23
CA HIS A 38 -55.32 -29.69 -49.08
C HIS A 38 -55.04 -30.21 -47.65
N ASN A 39 -56.03 -30.94 -47.15
CA ASN A 39 -56.02 -32.11 -46.27
C ASN A 39 -55.59 -32.07 -44.79
N ALA A 40 -56.48 -32.68 -44.01
CA ALA A 40 -56.47 -32.87 -42.58
C ALA A 40 -55.95 -34.25 -42.16
N THR A 41 -55.75 -34.37 -40.84
CA THR A 41 -55.80 -35.57 -39.97
C THR A 41 -54.56 -36.44 -39.73
N ALA A 42 -54.43 -36.80 -38.43
CA ALA A 42 -53.66 -37.86 -37.79
C ALA A 42 -52.15 -37.61 -37.65
N SER A 43 -51.47 -37.91 -36.53
CA SER A 43 -51.75 -38.89 -35.48
C SER A 43 -51.06 -38.51 -34.16
N ARG A 44 -51.80 -38.73 -33.09
CA ARG A 44 -51.37 -38.82 -31.69
C ARG A 44 -50.58 -40.12 -31.50
N ASP A 45 -49.74 -40.13 -30.47
CA ASP A 45 -49.24 -41.31 -29.74
C ASP A 45 -48.07 -42.11 -30.36
N GLU A 46 -46.85 -41.61 -30.19
CA GLU A 46 -45.67 -42.47 -29.95
C GLU A 46 -44.69 -41.79 -28.98
N ARG A 47 -44.85 -42.10 -27.68
CA ARG A 47 -43.79 -42.44 -26.69
C ARG A 47 -44.25 -42.09 -25.28
N ALA A 48 -45.03 -43.02 -24.74
CA ALA A 48 -45.20 -43.20 -23.31
C ALA A 48 -43.89 -43.65 -22.65
N SER A 49 -43.74 -43.25 -21.37
CA SER A 49 -43.04 -43.94 -20.26
C SER A 49 -41.52 -44.14 -20.38
N ALA A 50 -40.66 -43.98 -19.38
CA ALA A 50 -40.68 -43.52 -17.98
C ALA A 50 -39.17 -43.31 -17.65
N SER A 51 -38.70 -42.43 -16.76
CA SER A 51 -38.92 -42.49 -15.32
C SER A 51 -38.32 -41.25 -14.64
N SER A 52 -38.95 -40.89 -13.52
CA SER A 52 -38.46 -40.10 -12.40
C SER A 52 -36.92 -39.93 -12.28
N ARG A 53 -36.43 -38.70 -12.42
CA ARG A 53 -35.25 -38.24 -11.66
C ARG A 53 -35.60 -36.97 -10.92
N SER A 54 -35.40 -37.07 -9.61
CA SER A 54 -35.55 -36.04 -8.59
C SER A 54 -34.91 -34.72 -9.03
N ARG A 55 -35.69 -33.64 -8.90
CA ARG A 55 -35.21 -32.27 -8.98
C ARG A 55 -34.35 -32.00 -7.74
N VAL A 56 -33.05 -32.26 -7.85
CA VAL A 56 -32.05 -31.85 -6.86
C VAL A 56 -31.96 -30.33 -6.94
N GLN A 57 -32.49 -29.63 -5.94
CA GLN A 57 -32.14 -28.24 -5.67
C GLN A 57 -30.61 -28.16 -5.56
N PRO A 58 -29.94 -27.15 -6.16
CA PRO A 58 -28.56 -26.90 -5.80
C PRO A 58 -28.59 -26.42 -4.35
N THR A 59 -28.35 -27.35 -3.42
CA THR A 59 -27.93 -27.03 -2.06
C THR A 59 -26.82 -26.01 -2.23
N SER A 60 -27.03 -24.80 -1.75
CA SER A 60 -25.96 -23.82 -1.63
C SER A 60 -24.93 -24.42 -0.69
N LEU A 61 -23.99 -25.18 -1.27
CA LEU A 61 -22.70 -25.44 -0.69
C LEU A 61 -22.11 -24.06 -0.54
N ALA A 62 -22.32 -23.49 0.64
CA ALA A 62 -21.45 -22.48 1.17
C ALA A 62 -20.05 -23.00 0.89
N VAL A 63 -19.37 -22.34 -0.05
CA VAL A 63 -17.92 -22.41 -0.10
C VAL A 63 -17.51 -21.82 1.24
N THR A 64 -17.42 -22.69 2.24
CA THR A 64 -16.64 -22.43 3.42
C THR A 64 -15.28 -22.09 2.85
N SER A 65 -14.90 -20.82 2.95
CA SER A 65 -13.52 -20.43 2.79
C SER A 65 -12.78 -21.17 3.90
N GLU A 66 -12.37 -22.40 3.62
CA GLU A 66 -11.51 -23.19 4.47
C GLU A 66 -10.13 -22.51 4.44
N THR A 67 -10.05 -21.43 5.21
CA THR A 67 -8.82 -20.90 5.78
C THR A 67 -8.30 -21.95 6.75
N GLY A 68 -7.68 -23.01 6.21
CA GLY A 68 -7.06 -24.03 7.02
C GLY A 68 -5.98 -23.42 7.94
N ASP A 69 -6.17 -23.69 9.24
CA ASP A 69 -5.15 -24.16 10.20
C ASP A 69 -4.50 -23.21 11.22
N TRP A 70 -4.90 -21.94 11.31
CA TRP A 70 -4.53 -21.12 12.49
C TRP A 70 -5.74 -20.49 13.15
N PRO A 71 -5.93 -20.65 14.47
CA PRO A 71 -6.87 -19.82 15.21
C PRO A 71 -6.51 -18.34 15.00
N PRO A 72 -7.50 -17.44 14.84
CA PRO A 72 -7.25 -16.06 14.43
C PRO A 72 -6.34 -15.31 15.41
N HIS A 73 -6.42 -15.64 16.70
CA HIS A 73 -5.54 -15.08 17.74
C HIS A 73 -4.09 -15.57 17.60
N VAL A 74 -3.86 -16.83 17.21
CA VAL A 74 -2.50 -17.34 16.99
C VAL A 74 -1.89 -16.70 15.76
N LEU A 75 -2.64 -16.61 14.66
CA LEU A 75 -2.18 -15.94 13.45
C LEU A 75 -1.79 -14.48 13.74
N LEU A 76 -2.60 -13.77 14.54
CA LEU A 76 -2.29 -12.40 14.94
C LEU A 76 -0.99 -12.31 15.74
N ILE A 77 -0.81 -13.17 16.74
CA ILE A 77 0.41 -13.19 17.59
C ILE A 77 1.65 -13.50 16.74
N VAL A 78 1.58 -14.54 15.90
CA VAL A 78 2.70 -14.92 15.03
C VAL A 78 2.99 -13.81 14.02
N SER A 79 1.96 -13.18 13.45
CA SER A 79 2.14 -12.03 12.56
C SER A 79 2.81 -10.86 13.26
N CYS A 80 2.46 -10.56 14.51
CA CYS A 80 3.16 -9.52 15.29
C CYS A 80 4.65 -9.84 15.47
N VAL A 81 5.00 -11.10 15.79
CA VAL A 81 6.41 -11.53 15.93
C VAL A 81 7.17 -11.40 14.61
N VAL A 82 6.56 -11.84 13.52
CA VAL A 82 7.15 -11.79 12.18
C VAL A 82 7.29 -10.35 11.67
N VAL A 83 6.29 -9.49 11.90
CA VAL A 83 6.34 -8.05 11.60
C VAL A 83 7.41 -7.36 12.44
N ALA A 84 7.55 -7.70 13.72
CA ALA A 84 8.60 -7.18 14.58
C ALA A 84 10.00 -7.55 14.04
N ALA A 85 10.21 -8.83 13.71
CA ALA A 85 11.47 -9.34 13.20
C ALA A 85 11.84 -8.73 11.83
N ALA A 86 10.90 -8.70 10.89
CA ALA A 86 11.09 -8.05 9.60
C ALA A 86 11.24 -6.53 9.72
N GLY A 87 10.53 -5.90 10.65
CA GLY A 87 10.62 -4.47 10.92
C GLY A 87 12.00 -4.05 11.43
N LEU A 88 12.65 -4.90 12.23
CA LEU A 88 14.06 -4.73 12.63
C LEU A 88 14.97 -4.71 11.40
N GLY A 89 14.82 -5.70 10.50
CA GLY A 89 15.60 -5.79 9.26
C GLY A 89 15.36 -4.61 8.31
N GLY A 90 14.10 -4.19 8.13
CA GLY A 90 13.74 -3.04 7.29
C GLY A 90 14.35 -1.74 7.80
N ASN A 91 14.32 -1.52 9.12
CA ASN A 91 14.93 -0.35 9.74
C ASN A 91 16.46 -0.39 9.68
N ALA A 92 17.07 -1.56 9.84
CA ALA A 92 18.51 -1.73 9.66
C ALA A 92 18.93 -1.40 8.23
N ALA A 93 18.17 -1.87 7.24
CA ALA A 93 18.38 -1.53 5.83
C ALA A 93 18.23 -0.03 5.57
N ARG A 94 17.27 0.64 6.22
CA ARG A 94 17.13 2.10 6.16
C ARG A 94 18.39 2.81 6.64
N VAL A 95 18.83 2.51 7.87
CA VAL A 95 20.01 3.16 8.47
C VAL A 95 21.28 2.88 7.64
N ALA A 96 21.45 1.65 7.16
CA ALA A 96 22.57 1.30 6.30
C ALA A 96 22.53 2.09 4.99
N LEU A 97 21.36 2.21 4.35
CA LEU A 97 21.21 2.94 3.10
C LEU A 97 21.45 4.43 3.26
N GLU A 98 20.96 5.04 4.34
CA GLU A 98 21.22 6.45 4.64
C GLU A 98 22.72 6.71 4.71
N LYS A 99 23.46 5.87 5.46
CA LYS A 99 24.92 5.96 5.57
C LYS A 99 25.67 5.71 4.26
N CYS A 100 25.26 4.72 3.48
CA CYS A 100 25.88 4.45 2.18
C CYS A 100 25.72 5.64 1.22
N LEU A 101 24.68 6.44 1.37
CA LEU A 101 24.35 7.56 0.49
C LEU A 101 24.85 8.92 1.01
N GLU A 102 25.39 8.99 2.24
CA GLU A 102 25.96 10.21 2.85
C GLU A 102 27.06 10.84 1.99
N GLY A 103 27.81 10.05 1.23
CA GLY A 103 28.90 10.53 0.36
C GLY A 103 28.45 11.22 -0.93
N SER A 104 27.15 11.22 -1.25
CA SER A 104 26.62 11.86 -2.46
C SER A 104 26.28 13.35 -2.24
N SER A 105 26.15 14.14 -3.31
CA SER A 105 25.69 15.54 -3.19
C SER A 105 24.18 15.67 -3.00
N PHE A 106 23.40 14.67 -3.41
CA PHE A 106 21.94 14.72 -3.42
C PHE A 106 21.31 14.15 -2.13
N PHE A 107 21.75 12.95 -1.71
CA PHE A 107 21.08 12.25 -0.61
C PHE A 107 21.29 12.87 0.78
N PRO A 108 22.33 13.65 1.10
CA PRO A 108 22.37 14.38 2.37
C PRO A 108 21.23 15.39 2.53
N LYS A 109 20.84 16.09 1.45
CA LYS A 109 19.65 16.97 1.44
C LYS A 109 18.37 16.13 1.55
N TYR A 110 18.37 14.92 1.00
CA TYR A 110 17.21 14.05 0.82
C TYR A 110 17.34 12.65 1.45
N HIS A 111 17.86 12.55 2.68
CA HIS A 111 18.25 11.25 3.26
C HIS A 111 17.10 10.22 3.30
N TYR A 112 15.87 10.68 3.53
CA TYR A 112 14.67 9.83 3.53
C TYR A 112 14.28 9.30 2.14
N ILE A 113 14.73 9.93 1.04
CA ILE A 113 14.32 9.55 -0.32
C ILE A 113 14.86 8.17 -0.66
N GLY A 114 16.15 7.89 -0.43
CA GLY A 114 16.77 6.59 -0.75
C GLY A 114 16.01 5.40 -0.17
N PRO A 115 15.77 5.37 1.16
CA PRO A 115 14.95 4.35 1.81
C PRO A 115 13.51 4.31 1.29
N ASN A 116 12.87 5.46 1.07
CA ASN A 116 11.49 5.51 0.59
C ASN A 116 11.33 4.97 -0.83
N ILE A 117 12.26 5.27 -1.75
CA ILE A 117 12.21 4.77 -3.12
C ILE A 117 12.49 3.26 -3.17
N LEU A 118 13.49 2.78 -2.43
CA LEU A 118 13.84 1.36 -2.40
C LEU A 118 12.73 0.53 -1.74
N GLY A 119 12.24 0.96 -0.59
CA GLY A 119 11.16 0.26 0.12
C GLY A 119 9.84 0.27 -0.66
N SER A 120 9.54 1.34 -1.40
CA SER A 120 8.34 1.39 -2.25
C SER A 120 8.48 0.51 -3.49
N PHE A 121 9.65 0.48 -4.13
CA PHE A 121 9.96 -0.46 -5.21
C PHE A 121 9.81 -1.92 -4.75
N LEU A 122 10.44 -2.27 -3.61
CA LEU A 122 10.37 -3.62 -3.06
C LEU A 122 8.94 -4.02 -2.69
N MET A 123 8.16 -3.11 -2.08
CA MET A 123 6.75 -3.35 -1.82
C MET A 123 5.99 -3.64 -3.12
N GLY A 124 6.13 -2.78 -4.15
CA GLY A 124 5.49 -2.97 -5.46
C GLY A 124 5.86 -4.30 -6.12
N PHE A 125 7.12 -4.71 -6.01
CA PHE A 125 7.62 -5.99 -6.47
C PHE A 125 7.00 -7.17 -5.70
N PHE A 126 7.02 -7.13 -4.36
CA PHE A 126 6.51 -8.21 -3.52
C PHE A 126 5.00 -8.40 -3.64
N VAL A 127 4.19 -7.33 -3.67
CA VAL A 127 2.74 -7.45 -3.86
C VAL A 127 2.35 -8.03 -5.22
N THR A 128 3.29 -8.10 -6.16
CA THR A 128 3.09 -8.68 -7.49
C THR A 128 3.59 -10.12 -7.57
N VAL A 129 4.79 -10.40 -7.05
CA VAL A 129 5.44 -11.72 -7.18
C VAL A 129 4.94 -12.71 -6.13
N LEU A 130 4.61 -12.25 -4.93
CA LEU A 130 4.12 -13.13 -3.88
C LEU A 130 2.70 -13.63 -4.21
N PRO A 131 2.40 -14.90 -3.88
CA PRO A 131 1.03 -15.39 -3.81
C PRO A 131 0.11 -14.51 -2.96
N SER A 132 -1.19 -14.73 -3.11
CA SER A 132 -2.22 -13.95 -2.43
C SER A 132 -2.00 -13.91 -0.90
N GLU A 133 -2.39 -12.80 -0.25
CA GLU A 133 -2.32 -12.64 1.22
C GLU A 133 -3.06 -13.77 1.95
N SER A 134 -4.10 -14.36 1.33
CA SER A 134 -4.82 -15.52 1.86
C SER A 134 -4.03 -16.82 1.84
N GLU A 135 -3.02 -16.94 0.99
CA GLU A 135 -2.16 -18.13 0.87
C GLU A 135 -0.91 -18.02 1.73
N LEU A 136 -0.28 -16.84 1.77
CA LEU A 136 0.95 -16.57 2.53
C LEU A 136 0.82 -15.34 3.44
N PRO A 137 -0.05 -15.40 4.48
CA PRO A 137 -0.34 -14.25 5.33
C PRO A 137 0.88 -13.77 6.13
N LEU A 138 1.75 -14.69 6.58
CA LEU A 138 2.94 -14.34 7.36
C LEU A 138 4.03 -13.76 6.46
N ALA A 139 4.24 -14.31 5.25
CA ALA A 139 5.20 -13.76 4.30
C ALA A 139 4.81 -12.36 3.82
N TYR A 140 3.53 -12.15 3.54
CA TYR A 140 3.02 -10.84 3.17
C TYR A 140 3.18 -9.86 4.34
N SER A 141 2.80 -10.26 5.55
CA SER A 141 3.00 -9.44 6.76
C SER A 141 4.48 -9.15 7.03
N ALA A 142 5.39 -10.11 6.82
CA ALA A 142 6.83 -9.92 6.97
C ALA A 142 7.38 -8.91 5.97
N LEU A 143 7.24 -9.20 4.68
CA LEU A 143 7.95 -8.49 3.62
C LEU A 143 7.30 -7.15 3.29
N CYS A 144 5.98 -7.13 3.13
CA CYS A 144 5.24 -5.93 2.80
C CYS A 144 5.09 -5.06 4.04
N VAL A 145 4.49 -5.59 5.10
CA VAL A 145 4.16 -4.78 6.28
C VAL A 145 5.39 -4.53 7.16
N GLY A 146 6.14 -5.55 7.55
CA GLY A 146 7.31 -5.41 8.44
C GLY A 146 8.48 -4.71 7.76
N PHE A 147 9.10 -5.39 6.78
CA PHE A 147 10.34 -4.95 6.15
C PHE A 147 10.16 -3.69 5.30
N CYS A 148 9.32 -3.73 4.26
CA CYS A 148 9.13 -2.56 3.39
C CYS A 148 8.48 -1.39 4.13
N GLY A 149 7.60 -1.68 5.09
CA GLY A 149 7.01 -0.67 5.97
C GLY A 149 8.07 0.09 6.76
N SER A 150 8.95 -0.62 7.47
CA SER A 150 10.02 -0.03 8.30
C SER A 150 11.23 0.50 7.53
N LEU A 151 11.45 0.02 6.30
CA LEU A 151 12.45 0.59 5.38
C LEU A 151 12.03 1.99 4.94
N THR A 152 10.74 2.21 4.68
CA THR A 152 10.21 3.55 4.41
C THR A 152 9.94 4.34 5.69
N THR A 153 9.93 5.66 5.61
CA THR A 153 9.53 6.57 6.69
C THR A 153 8.75 7.74 6.12
N PHE A 154 7.50 7.86 6.55
CA PHE A 154 6.65 9.00 6.22
C PHE A 154 6.89 10.16 7.19
N SER A 155 7.14 9.86 8.46
CA SER A 155 7.40 10.87 9.50
C SER A 155 8.68 11.67 9.25
N SER A 156 9.80 11.02 8.90
CA SER A 156 11.05 11.72 8.58
C SER A 156 10.92 12.62 7.35
N TRP A 157 10.14 12.19 6.35
CA TRP A 157 9.83 13.00 5.17
C TRP A 157 9.08 14.27 5.54
N ILE A 158 7.97 14.17 6.29
CA ILE A 158 7.18 15.34 6.69
C ILE A 158 7.95 16.27 7.62
N VAL A 159 8.71 15.73 8.57
CA VAL A 159 9.60 16.54 9.42
C VAL A 159 10.56 17.34 8.53
N LYS A 160 11.17 16.72 7.51
CA LYS A 160 12.06 17.43 6.59
C LYS A 160 11.37 18.49 5.76
N VAL A 161 10.12 18.27 5.32
CA VAL A 161 9.33 19.32 4.66
C VAL A 161 9.20 20.54 5.57
N MET A 162 8.94 20.33 6.86
CA MET A 162 8.68 21.41 7.82
C MET A 162 9.93 22.07 8.40
N THR A 163 11.10 21.46 8.28
CA THR A 163 12.36 22.06 8.74
C THR A 163 13.02 22.99 7.73
N GLN A 164 12.53 23.05 6.49
CA GLN A 164 13.13 23.90 5.46
C GLN A 164 12.97 25.39 5.79
N ASN A 165 13.97 26.17 5.40
CA ASN A 165 14.00 27.61 5.61
C ASN A 165 13.16 28.38 4.58
N THR A 166 13.02 27.82 3.37
CA THR A 166 12.25 28.44 2.29
C THR A 166 11.01 27.62 1.95
N VAL A 167 9.97 28.30 1.48
CA VAL A 167 8.74 27.66 0.98
C VAL A 167 9.04 26.82 -0.26
N ALA A 168 9.95 27.31 -1.13
CA ALA A 168 10.38 26.58 -2.33
C ALA A 168 11.01 25.22 -1.99
N ASP A 169 11.94 25.18 -1.04
CA ASP A 169 12.55 23.92 -0.58
C ASP A 169 11.50 23.00 0.06
N ALA A 170 10.57 23.53 0.85
CA ALA A 170 9.52 22.72 1.45
C ALA A 170 8.63 22.06 0.38
N PHE A 171 8.21 22.81 -0.64
CA PHE A 171 7.47 22.27 -1.78
C PHE A 171 8.30 21.26 -2.58
N GLU A 172 9.58 21.49 -2.78
CA GLU A 172 10.49 20.55 -3.44
C GLU A 172 10.52 19.20 -2.70
N HIS A 173 10.70 19.21 -1.38
CA HIS A 173 10.68 18.00 -0.55
C HIS A 173 9.31 17.31 -0.57
N LEU A 174 8.22 18.08 -0.55
CA LEU A 174 6.86 17.55 -0.59
C LEU A 174 6.58 16.84 -1.93
N LEU A 175 6.97 17.45 -3.05
CA LEU A 175 6.75 16.87 -4.37
C LEU A 175 7.65 15.64 -4.60
N LEU A 176 8.94 15.74 -4.29
CA LEU A 176 9.88 14.64 -4.49
C LEU A 176 9.54 13.45 -3.59
N GLY A 177 9.28 13.68 -2.31
CA GLY A 177 8.96 12.62 -1.35
C GLY A 177 7.61 11.93 -1.58
N GLY A 178 6.68 12.60 -2.27
CA GLY A 178 5.40 11.99 -2.67
C GLY A 178 5.47 11.24 -4.01
N THR A 179 6.13 11.84 -5.01
CA THR A 179 6.10 11.31 -6.38
C THR A 179 7.13 10.21 -6.63
N MET A 180 8.37 10.37 -6.17
CA MET A 180 9.43 9.38 -6.43
C MET A 180 9.09 8.00 -5.87
N PRO A 181 8.66 7.86 -4.60
CA PRO A 181 8.29 6.54 -4.08
C PRO A 181 7.09 5.92 -4.82
N LEU A 182 6.12 6.73 -5.26
CA LEU A 182 4.98 6.25 -6.05
C LEU A 182 5.40 5.73 -7.43
N VAL A 183 6.27 6.45 -8.14
CA VAL A 183 6.81 5.99 -9.43
C VAL A 183 7.60 4.70 -9.26
N LEU A 184 8.47 4.63 -8.25
CA LEU A 184 9.28 3.45 -8.01
C LEU A 184 8.45 2.26 -7.52
N PHE A 185 7.34 2.49 -6.81
CA PHE A 185 6.35 1.47 -6.52
C PHE A 185 5.77 0.85 -7.81
N LEU A 186 5.37 1.70 -8.77
CA LEU A 186 4.86 1.23 -10.06
C LEU A 186 5.92 0.45 -10.83
N TRP A 187 7.18 0.91 -10.83
CA TRP A 187 8.29 0.18 -11.45
C TRP A 187 8.55 -1.16 -10.76
N GLY A 188 8.43 -1.23 -9.44
CA GLY A 188 8.47 -2.49 -8.69
C GLY A 188 7.39 -3.47 -9.16
N ARG A 189 6.17 -2.97 -9.34
CA ARG A 189 5.04 -3.76 -9.85
C ARG A 189 5.28 -4.27 -11.27
N ASP A 190 5.77 -3.41 -12.16
CA ASP A 190 6.05 -3.80 -13.54
C ASP A 190 7.25 -4.76 -13.65
N CYS A 191 8.26 -4.59 -12.78
CA CYS A 191 9.35 -5.55 -12.63
C CYS A 191 8.84 -6.92 -12.15
N GLY A 192 7.94 -6.94 -11.17
CA GLY A 192 7.31 -8.17 -10.67
C GLY A 192 6.52 -8.90 -11.77
N ARG A 193 5.76 -8.17 -12.58
CA ARG A 193 5.06 -8.73 -13.76
C ARG A 193 6.03 -9.29 -14.80
N GLY A 194 7.16 -8.60 -15.02
CA GLY A 194 8.24 -9.10 -15.87
C GLY A 194 8.79 -10.44 -15.38
N VAL A 195 8.99 -10.60 -14.07
CA VAL A 195 9.42 -11.87 -13.47
C VAL A 195 8.37 -12.97 -13.66
N GLN A 196 7.09 -12.67 -13.40
CA GLN A 196 6.00 -13.63 -13.62
C GLN A 196 5.91 -14.08 -15.09
N TRP A 197 6.01 -13.13 -16.03
CA TRP A 197 6.02 -13.40 -17.46
C TRP A 197 7.20 -14.26 -17.89
N CYS A 198 8.42 -13.94 -17.41
CA CYS A 198 9.62 -14.74 -17.68
C CYS A 198 9.46 -16.16 -17.13
N PHE A 199 8.93 -16.29 -15.91
CA PHE A 199 8.72 -17.57 -15.27
C PHE A 199 7.71 -18.43 -16.04
N GLU A 200 6.57 -17.87 -16.44
CA GLU A 200 5.57 -18.56 -17.26
C GLU A 200 6.16 -19.04 -18.59
N ARG A 201 7.02 -18.23 -19.22
CA ARG A 201 7.67 -18.58 -20.48
C ARG A 201 8.72 -19.69 -20.34
N VAL A 202 9.38 -19.80 -19.19
CA VAL A 202 10.38 -20.83 -18.91
C VAL A 202 9.74 -22.15 -18.46
N PHE A 203 8.74 -22.09 -17.59
CA PHE A 203 8.16 -23.28 -16.95
C PHE A 203 6.84 -23.73 -17.58
N GLY A 204 6.23 -22.93 -18.46
CA GLY A 204 4.96 -23.25 -19.11
C GLY A 204 3.75 -23.22 -18.19
N CYS A 205 3.91 -22.81 -16.92
CA CYS A 205 2.81 -22.52 -15.98
C CYS A 205 2.96 -21.11 -15.41
N PRO A 206 1.84 -20.36 -15.23
CA PRO A 206 1.85 -19.14 -14.45
C PRO A 206 2.42 -19.39 -13.05
N LEU A 207 3.17 -18.43 -12.49
CA LEU A 207 3.72 -18.52 -11.13
C LEU A 207 2.64 -18.82 -10.08
N GLU A 208 1.41 -18.34 -10.30
CA GLU A 208 0.23 -18.58 -9.46
C GLU A 208 -0.37 -19.99 -9.60
N VAL A 209 -0.16 -20.66 -10.74
CA VAL A 209 -0.80 -21.94 -11.08
C VAL A 209 0.18 -23.11 -10.98
N CYS A 210 1.48 -22.85 -10.86
CA CYS A 210 2.43 -23.93 -10.66
C CYS A 210 2.06 -24.69 -9.36
N PRO A 211 1.98 -26.03 -9.42
CA PRO A 211 1.42 -26.85 -8.35
C PRO A 211 2.45 -27.01 -7.22
N LEU A 212 2.87 -25.90 -6.64
CA LEU A 212 3.59 -25.90 -5.38
C LEU A 212 2.52 -26.18 -4.31
N HIS A 213 2.35 -27.45 -3.99
CA HIS A 213 1.34 -27.96 -3.06
C HIS A 213 1.18 -27.04 -1.83
N ARG A 214 -0.04 -26.74 -1.41
CA ARG A 214 -0.33 -25.78 -0.31
C ARG A 214 0.48 -26.03 0.97
N SER A 215 0.76 -27.30 1.30
CA SER A 215 1.63 -27.67 2.43
C SER A 215 3.10 -27.31 2.23
N LEU A 216 3.61 -27.32 0.99
CA LEU A 216 4.96 -26.88 0.67
C LEU A 216 5.09 -25.36 0.81
N LEU A 217 4.10 -24.59 0.34
CA LEU A 217 4.04 -23.13 0.56
C LEU A 217 4.08 -22.79 2.05
N ARG A 218 3.25 -23.46 2.86
CA ARG A 218 3.23 -23.28 4.31
C ARG A 218 4.56 -23.69 4.96
N GLY A 219 5.18 -24.77 4.50
CA GLY A 219 6.50 -25.18 4.96
C GLY A 219 7.57 -24.13 4.68
N VAL A 220 7.59 -23.59 3.45
CA VAL A 220 8.49 -22.49 3.05
C VAL A 220 8.23 -21.23 3.88
N GLU A 221 6.97 -20.87 4.10
CA GLU A 221 6.58 -19.72 4.92
C GLU A 221 7.04 -19.89 6.37
N LEU A 222 6.83 -21.05 6.97
CA LEU A 222 7.26 -21.35 8.34
C LEU A 222 8.78 -21.31 8.46
N VAL A 223 9.51 -21.92 7.52
CA VAL A 223 10.98 -21.88 7.49
C VAL A 223 11.47 -20.44 7.37
N MET A 224 10.89 -19.65 6.47
CA MET A 224 11.21 -18.24 6.32
C MET A 224 10.93 -17.46 7.61
N CYS A 225 9.81 -17.70 8.29
CA CYS A 225 9.49 -17.09 9.58
C CYS A 225 10.51 -17.45 10.67
N VAL A 226 10.88 -18.72 10.78
CA VAL A 226 11.88 -19.19 11.77
C VAL A 226 13.24 -18.55 11.49
N LEU A 227 13.69 -18.55 10.24
CA LEU A 227 14.95 -17.92 9.84
C LEU A 227 14.95 -16.42 10.12
N LEU A 228 13.84 -15.73 9.83
CA LEU A 228 13.68 -14.31 10.09
C LEU A 228 13.74 -13.99 11.58
N VAL A 229 13.05 -14.76 12.42
CA VAL A 229 13.07 -14.58 13.88
C VAL A 229 14.47 -14.85 14.43
N LEU A 230 15.12 -15.94 14.02
CA LEU A 230 16.50 -16.24 14.40
C LEU A 230 17.46 -15.12 14.00
N ALA A 231 17.34 -14.60 12.77
CA ALA A 231 18.14 -13.47 12.30
C ALA A 231 17.89 -12.21 13.14
N SER A 232 16.63 -11.91 13.49
CA SER A 232 16.29 -10.72 14.29
C SER A 232 16.87 -10.76 15.71
N ILE A 233 17.12 -11.94 16.27
CA ILE A 233 17.74 -12.12 17.58
C ILE A 233 19.27 -12.13 17.44
N LEU A 234 19.81 -12.86 16.47
CA LEU A 234 21.24 -13.08 16.32
C LEU A 234 21.96 -11.83 15.80
N THR A 235 21.38 -11.10 14.85
CA THR A 235 22.03 -9.95 14.20
C THR A 235 22.37 -8.83 15.19
N PRO A 236 21.49 -8.36 16.09
CA PRO A 236 21.86 -7.33 17.06
C PRO A 236 22.98 -7.78 18.01
N ILE A 237 22.97 -9.05 18.42
CA ILE A 237 24.00 -9.63 19.29
C ILE A 237 25.35 -9.63 18.57
N LEU A 238 25.39 -10.16 17.34
CA LEU A 238 26.61 -10.22 16.54
C LEU A 238 27.16 -8.82 16.23
N VAL A 239 26.30 -7.87 15.87
CA VAL A 239 26.70 -6.48 15.61
C VAL A 239 27.30 -5.87 16.87
N GLN A 240 26.68 -6.06 18.04
CA GLN A 240 27.21 -5.52 19.30
C GLN A 240 28.56 -6.13 19.69
N VAL A 241 28.74 -7.44 19.52
CA VAL A 241 30.02 -8.12 19.75
C VAL A 241 31.10 -7.54 18.84
N TYR A 242 30.82 -7.39 17.55
CA TYR A 242 31.79 -6.91 16.57
C TYR A 242 32.14 -5.42 16.75
N ILE A 243 31.21 -4.61 17.25
CA ILE A 243 31.48 -3.23 17.69
C ILE A 243 32.46 -3.24 18.87
N ASN A 244 32.23 -4.09 19.87
CA ASN A 244 33.07 -4.16 21.07
C ASN A 244 34.49 -4.68 20.77
N GLU A 245 34.63 -5.58 19.79
CA GLU A 245 35.94 -6.08 19.31
C GLU A 245 36.68 -5.06 18.43
N GLY A 246 36.08 -3.89 18.15
CA GLY A 246 36.70 -2.83 17.34
C GLY A 246 36.70 -3.12 15.83
N GLY A 247 35.94 -4.12 15.38
CA GLY A 247 35.90 -4.56 13.98
C GLY A 247 35.10 -3.65 13.05
N ILE A 248 34.12 -2.88 13.55
CA ILE A 248 33.34 -1.91 12.75
C ILE A 248 33.41 -0.52 13.38
N ARG A 249 34.09 0.42 12.72
CA ARG A 249 34.19 1.83 13.13
C ARG A 249 33.07 2.73 12.60
N GLY A 250 32.15 2.18 11.80
CA GLY A 250 31.10 2.94 11.10
C GLY A 250 29.70 2.86 11.70
N ILE A 251 29.47 2.02 12.73
CA ILE A 251 28.16 1.85 13.38
C ILE A 251 28.22 2.45 14.78
N SER A 252 27.40 3.48 15.03
CA SER A 252 27.24 4.10 16.34
C SER A 252 26.33 3.27 17.22
N THR A 253 26.49 3.37 18.54
CA THR A 253 25.55 2.81 19.52
C THR A 253 24.13 3.33 19.30
N ASP A 254 23.98 4.55 18.80
CA ASP A 254 22.65 5.12 18.51
C ASP A 254 21.96 4.43 17.34
N ASP A 255 22.69 3.98 16.33
CA ASP A 255 22.14 3.20 15.22
C ASP A 255 21.59 1.86 15.69
N VAL A 256 22.32 1.20 16.59
CA VAL A 256 21.89 -0.07 17.19
C VAL A 256 20.60 0.14 17.98
N ARG A 257 20.52 1.21 18.77
CA ARG A 257 19.31 1.55 19.53
C ARG A 257 18.13 1.89 18.62
N VAL A 258 18.37 2.63 17.52
CA VAL A 258 17.36 2.98 16.51
C VAL A 258 16.76 1.71 15.92
N VAL A 259 17.61 0.77 15.50
CA VAL A 259 17.18 -0.52 14.93
C VAL A 259 16.45 -1.38 15.97
N ALA A 260 16.93 -1.41 17.21
CA ALA A 260 16.32 -2.18 18.30
C ALA A 260 14.92 -1.70 18.68
N LEU A 261 14.62 -0.40 18.54
CA LEU A 261 13.30 0.16 18.86
C LEU A 261 12.30 0.14 17.70
N ALA A 262 12.76 -0.07 16.47
CA ALA A 262 11.90 -0.12 15.28
C ALA A 262 10.74 -1.16 15.35
N PRO A 263 10.93 -2.37 15.92
CA PRO A 263 9.86 -3.36 16.06
C PRO A 263 8.61 -2.82 16.76
N ALA A 264 8.76 -1.95 17.77
CA ALA A 264 7.62 -1.37 18.48
C ALA A 264 6.73 -0.54 17.53
N GLY A 265 7.33 0.31 16.71
CA GLY A 265 6.60 1.09 15.71
C GLY A 265 5.93 0.20 14.65
N ALA A 266 6.66 -0.79 14.14
CA ALA A 266 6.16 -1.71 13.11
C ALA A 266 4.94 -2.51 13.59
N VAL A 267 4.98 -3.04 14.83
CA VAL A 267 3.87 -3.79 15.43
C VAL A 267 2.67 -2.88 15.68
N ILE A 268 2.87 -1.68 16.23
CA ILE A 268 1.76 -0.73 16.43
C ILE A 268 1.09 -0.41 15.10
N ARG A 269 1.85 -0.12 14.04
CA ARG A 269 1.31 0.11 12.69
C ARG A 269 0.51 -1.09 12.20
N PHE A 270 1.05 -2.30 12.32
CA PHE A 270 0.34 -3.51 11.90
C PHE A 270 -0.98 -3.69 12.65
N LEU A 271 -0.99 -3.50 13.97
CA LEU A 271 -2.21 -3.59 14.78
C LEU A 271 -3.22 -2.52 14.38
N LEU A 272 -2.79 -1.27 14.15
CA LEU A 272 -3.68 -0.22 13.63
C LEU A 272 -4.30 -0.61 12.29
N SER A 273 -3.50 -1.17 11.37
CA SER A 273 -4.01 -1.68 10.10
C SER A 273 -5.02 -2.81 10.28
N VAL A 274 -4.74 -3.80 11.14
CA VAL A 274 -5.65 -4.93 11.39
C VAL A 274 -6.98 -4.47 11.98
N TYR A 275 -6.96 -3.58 12.97
CA TYR A 275 -8.19 -3.17 13.68
C TYR A 275 -8.97 -2.07 12.96
N MET A 276 -8.30 -1.16 12.23
CA MET A 276 -8.93 0.04 11.67
C MET A 276 -9.14 0.00 10.16
N ASN A 277 -8.41 -0.81 9.39
CA ASN A 277 -8.65 -0.94 7.93
C ASN A 277 -9.86 -1.85 7.61
N ASN A 278 -10.95 -1.72 8.37
CA ASN A 278 -12.06 -2.65 8.33
C ASN A 278 -12.73 -2.69 6.95
N LYS A 279 -12.76 -3.87 6.33
CA LYS A 279 -13.17 -4.12 4.94
C LYS A 279 -14.68 -3.92 4.68
N ALA A 280 -15.48 -3.76 5.73
CA ALA A 280 -16.95 -3.69 5.69
C ALA A 280 -17.54 -2.28 5.52
N CYS A 281 -16.75 -1.21 5.65
CA CYS A 281 -17.25 0.15 5.47
C CYS A 281 -17.25 0.57 3.99
N ALA A 282 -18.34 1.20 3.52
CA ALA A 282 -18.61 1.50 2.11
C ALA A 282 -17.51 2.35 1.41
N ALA A 283 -16.66 3.05 2.15
CA ALA A 283 -15.54 3.83 1.60
C ALA A 283 -14.23 3.03 1.40
N LYS A 284 -14.02 1.89 2.09
CA LYS A 284 -12.72 1.17 2.14
C LYS A 284 -11.52 2.12 2.31
N PHE A 285 -11.65 3.11 3.19
CA PHE A 285 -10.63 4.11 3.44
C PHE A 285 -9.60 3.55 4.43
N PRO A 286 -8.28 3.59 4.15
CA PRO A 286 -7.26 2.94 5.00
C PRO A 286 -6.95 3.75 6.27
N LEU A 287 -7.86 3.70 7.24
CA LEU A 287 -7.77 4.48 8.47
C LEU A 287 -6.58 4.08 9.37
N GLY A 288 -6.16 2.82 9.35
CA GLY A 288 -5.03 2.31 10.11
C GLY A 288 -3.69 2.88 9.63
N THR A 289 -3.46 2.89 8.31
CA THR A 289 -2.26 3.49 7.71
C THR A 289 -2.25 5.00 7.92
N LEU A 290 -3.39 5.68 7.76
CA LEU A 290 -3.53 7.09 8.09
C LEU A 290 -3.19 7.37 9.56
N ALA A 291 -3.79 6.63 10.50
CA ALA A 291 -3.57 6.82 11.93
C ALA A 291 -2.09 6.60 12.30
N ALA A 292 -1.46 5.56 11.75
CA ALA A 292 -0.05 5.27 11.97
C ALA A 292 0.86 6.40 11.45
N ASN A 293 0.58 6.94 10.27
CA ASN A 293 1.32 8.08 9.71
C ASN A 293 1.15 9.37 10.52
N LEU A 294 -0.09 9.69 10.93
CA LEU A 294 -0.35 10.87 11.77
C LEU A 294 0.33 10.75 13.13
N LEU A 295 0.24 9.58 13.78
CA LEU A 295 0.88 9.34 15.08
C LEU A 295 2.41 9.35 14.97
N GLY A 296 2.96 8.76 13.90
CA GLY A 296 4.41 8.80 13.64
C GLY A 296 4.91 10.22 13.45
N VAL A 297 4.20 11.07 12.70
CA VAL A 297 4.55 12.49 12.52
C VAL A 297 4.44 13.25 13.83
N LEU A 298 3.36 13.06 14.59
CA LEU A 298 3.17 13.70 15.89
C LEU A 298 4.33 13.39 16.84
N LEU A 299 4.66 12.11 17.01
CA LEU A 299 5.75 11.67 17.87
C LEU A 299 7.12 12.17 17.39
N ALA A 300 7.38 12.14 16.08
CA ALA A 300 8.62 12.66 15.50
C ALA A 300 8.81 14.15 15.79
N ILE A 301 7.74 14.94 15.74
CA ILE A 301 7.78 16.37 16.06
C ILE A 301 7.97 16.62 17.55
N ILE A 302 7.37 15.80 18.43
CA ILE A 302 7.66 15.86 19.87
C ILE A 302 9.14 15.57 20.12
N MET A 303 9.70 14.53 19.50
CA MET A 303 11.12 14.21 19.62
C MET A 303 12.03 15.32 19.08
N GLN A 304 11.65 15.96 17.97
CA GLN A 304 12.37 17.12 17.46
C GLN A 304 12.35 18.31 18.43
N ASN A 305 11.24 18.54 19.14
CA ASN A 305 11.22 19.57 20.19
C ASN A 305 12.07 19.17 21.40
N MET A 306 12.14 17.88 21.74
CA MET A 306 13.03 17.37 22.79
C MET A 306 14.50 17.56 22.43
N GLU A 307 14.89 17.37 21.16
CA GLU A 307 16.25 17.66 20.67
C GLU A 307 16.67 19.11 20.94
N VAL A 308 15.77 20.06 20.64
CA VAL A 308 16.03 21.49 20.81
C VAL A 308 16.08 21.89 22.29
N ASN A 309 15.15 21.40 23.10
CA ASN A 309 15.04 21.79 24.52
C ASN A 309 16.01 21.02 25.43
N HIS A 310 16.39 19.80 25.06
CA HIS A 310 17.20 18.89 25.86
C HIS A 310 18.28 18.21 25.01
N PRO A 311 19.27 18.95 24.48
CA PRO A 311 20.27 18.43 23.54
C PRO A 311 21.17 17.33 24.13
N SER A 312 21.27 17.23 25.45
CA SER A 312 22.00 16.16 26.14
C SER A 312 21.28 14.81 26.15
N CYS A 313 19.96 14.77 25.87
CA CYS A 313 19.17 13.55 25.87
C CYS A 313 19.22 12.88 24.49
N THR A 314 20.09 11.90 24.27
CA THR A 314 20.25 11.27 22.93
C THR A 314 19.07 10.41 22.47
N TRP A 315 18.11 10.11 23.35
CA TRP A 315 16.95 9.26 23.03
C TRP A 315 15.99 9.86 22.00
N HIS A 316 16.01 11.18 21.79
CA HIS A 316 15.15 11.81 20.78
C HIS A 316 15.42 11.24 19.38
N VAL A 317 16.69 11.12 18.97
CA VAL A 317 17.08 10.51 17.68
C VAL A 317 16.61 9.07 17.62
N THR A 318 16.79 8.33 18.71
CA THR A 318 16.45 6.91 18.76
C THR A 318 14.95 6.66 18.59
N VAL A 319 14.11 7.42 19.31
CA VAL A 319 12.66 7.27 19.22
C VAL A 319 12.14 7.79 17.88
N GLN A 320 12.68 8.90 17.38
CA GLN A 320 12.30 9.49 16.11
C GLN A 320 12.65 8.57 14.93
N ASN A 321 13.90 8.12 14.83
CA ASN A 321 14.37 7.29 13.72
C ASN A 321 14.15 5.79 13.94
N GLY A 322 13.76 5.33 15.13
CA GLY A 322 13.39 3.94 15.40
C GLY A 322 11.87 3.76 15.37
N ILE A 323 11.21 4.17 16.46
CA ILE A 323 9.76 3.96 16.64
C ILE A 323 8.95 4.74 15.60
N CYS A 324 9.14 6.06 15.51
CA CYS A 324 8.30 6.89 14.63
C CYS A 324 8.52 6.55 13.15
N GLY A 325 9.78 6.34 12.79
CA GLY A 325 10.16 5.92 11.44
C GLY A 325 9.58 4.56 11.03
N ALA A 326 9.47 3.58 11.94
CA ALA A 326 8.86 2.26 11.63
C ALA A 326 7.33 2.23 11.77
N LEU A 327 6.78 3.13 12.60
CA LEU A 327 5.35 3.35 12.78
C LEU A 327 4.72 4.00 11.55
N SER A 328 5.42 4.90 10.88
CA SER A 328 4.95 5.59 9.67
C SER A 328 5.49 4.91 8.40
N THR A 329 4.77 4.98 7.28
CA THR A 329 5.16 4.29 6.04
C THR A 329 4.72 5.04 4.78
N VAL A 330 5.63 5.09 3.79
CA VAL A 330 5.33 5.61 2.44
C VAL A 330 4.93 4.48 1.50
N SER A 331 5.53 3.29 1.63
CA SER A 331 5.27 2.15 0.75
C SER A 331 3.81 1.66 0.86
N SER A 332 3.23 1.64 2.07
CA SER A 332 1.82 1.26 2.24
C SER A 332 0.86 2.32 1.68
N LEU A 333 1.17 3.62 1.88
CA LEU A 333 0.43 4.73 1.30
C LEU A 333 0.44 4.65 -0.24
N ALA A 334 1.60 4.38 -0.86
CA ALA A 334 1.71 4.21 -2.30
C ALA A 334 0.87 3.03 -2.82
N ASN A 335 0.94 1.88 -2.15
CA ASN A 335 0.12 0.71 -2.48
C ASN A 335 -1.38 1.04 -2.45
N GLU A 336 -1.85 1.68 -1.38
CA GLU A 336 -3.25 2.04 -1.20
C GLU A 336 -3.74 3.05 -2.24
N VAL A 337 -2.93 4.06 -2.58
CA VAL A 337 -3.23 4.99 -3.68
C VAL A 337 -3.36 4.24 -5.00
N VAL A 338 -2.41 3.35 -5.32
CA VAL A 338 -2.47 2.55 -6.56
C VAL A 338 -3.69 1.62 -6.59
N LEU A 339 -4.10 1.05 -5.45
CA LEU A 339 -5.32 0.25 -5.35
C LEU A 339 -6.60 1.06 -5.58
N PHE A 340 -6.65 2.33 -5.16
CA PHE A 340 -7.77 3.22 -5.50
C PHE A 340 -7.85 3.47 -7.01
N TYR A 341 -6.71 3.70 -7.67
CA TYR A 341 -6.65 3.85 -9.12
C TYR A 341 -7.08 2.57 -9.84
N GLY A 342 -6.57 1.41 -9.42
CA GLY A 342 -6.92 0.12 -10.00
C GLY A 342 -8.40 -0.26 -9.82
N SER A 343 -9.07 0.28 -8.80
CA SER A 343 -10.51 0.08 -8.57
C SER A 343 -11.41 1.16 -9.19
N GLY A 344 -10.86 2.05 -10.02
CA GLY A 344 -11.61 3.15 -10.67
C GLY A 344 -12.01 4.30 -9.73
N ARG A 345 -11.65 4.23 -8.44
CA ARG A 345 -11.99 5.22 -7.41
C ARG A 345 -10.92 6.30 -7.28
N ILE A 346 -10.57 6.91 -8.41
CA ILE A 346 -9.44 7.84 -8.54
C ILE A 346 -9.58 9.05 -7.60
N LEU A 347 -10.78 9.65 -7.53
CA LEU A 347 -11.04 10.80 -6.65
C LEU A 347 -10.77 10.47 -5.18
N LEU A 348 -11.13 9.26 -4.75
CA LEU A 348 -10.90 8.82 -3.37
C LEU A 348 -9.40 8.59 -3.10
N GLY A 349 -8.64 8.11 -4.09
CA GLY A 349 -7.18 8.01 -4.02
C GLY A 349 -6.51 9.37 -3.83
N TYR A 350 -6.93 10.40 -4.58
CA TYR A 350 -6.44 11.76 -4.39
C TYR A 350 -6.85 12.33 -3.03
N ALA A 351 -8.11 12.16 -2.63
CA ALA A 351 -8.58 12.60 -1.31
C ALA A 351 -7.77 11.95 -0.19
N TYR A 352 -7.47 10.65 -0.29
CA TYR A 352 -6.66 9.93 0.68
C TYR A 352 -5.22 10.46 0.77
N ALA A 353 -4.58 10.71 -0.37
CA ALA A 353 -3.24 11.28 -0.41
C ALA A 353 -3.20 12.70 0.19
N LEU A 354 -4.18 13.54 -0.18
CA LEU A 354 -4.30 14.91 0.33
C LEU A 354 -4.56 14.96 1.83
N VAL A 355 -5.45 14.10 2.35
CA VAL A 355 -5.72 13.98 3.79
C VAL A 355 -4.47 13.53 4.54
N SER A 356 -3.80 12.48 4.06
CA SER A 356 -2.60 11.94 4.70
C SER A 356 -1.48 12.98 4.79
N ILE A 357 -1.20 13.66 3.68
CA ILE A 357 -0.14 14.67 3.62
C ILE A 357 -0.56 15.95 4.35
N GLY A 358 -1.77 16.45 4.09
CA GLY A 358 -2.27 17.72 4.61
C GLY A 358 -2.36 17.75 6.13
N PHE A 359 -2.94 16.72 6.75
CA PHE A 359 -3.00 16.65 8.22
C PHE A 359 -1.62 16.46 8.85
N SER A 360 -0.74 15.68 8.24
CA SER A 360 0.63 15.53 8.74
C SER A 360 1.44 16.82 8.66
N VAL A 361 1.33 17.56 7.55
CA VAL A 361 1.94 18.90 7.42
C VAL A 361 1.35 19.86 8.45
N LEU A 362 0.04 19.82 8.71
CA LEU A 362 -0.59 20.64 9.75
C LEU A 362 -0.04 20.32 11.14
N ILE A 363 0.03 19.04 11.52
CA ILE A 363 0.59 18.58 12.80
C ILE A 363 2.03 19.09 12.95
N ALA A 364 2.86 18.86 11.93
CA ALA A 364 4.26 19.26 11.95
C ALA A 364 4.45 20.78 11.91
N GLY A 365 3.56 21.52 11.26
CA GLY A 365 3.53 22.97 11.27
C GLY A 365 3.22 23.57 12.64
N VAL A 366 2.20 23.04 13.33
CA VAL A 366 1.82 23.48 14.68
C VAL A 366 2.92 23.19 15.69
N GLY A 367 3.59 22.04 15.58
CA GLY A 367 4.65 21.63 16.48
C GLY A 367 6.07 22.10 16.11
N ARG A 368 6.23 22.99 15.12
CA ARG A 368 7.57 23.43 14.65
C ARG A 368 8.34 24.17 15.76
N PRO A 369 9.55 23.72 16.19
CA PRO A 369 10.27 24.31 17.32
C PRO A 369 10.59 25.80 17.16
N GLN A 370 10.86 26.21 15.92
CA GLN A 370 11.23 27.59 15.57
C GLN A 370 10.12 28.62 15.85
N LEU A 371 8.85 28.18 15.93
CA LEU A 371 7.73 29.06 16.29
C LEU A 371 7.76 29.49 17.77
N TYR A 372 8.41 28.72 18.63
CA TYR A 372 8.43 28.94 20.07
C TYR A 372 9.67 29.73 20.51
N HIS A 373 10.83 29.51 19.88
CA HIS A 373 12.03 30.29 20.18
C HIS A 373 11.99 31.75 19.70
N ARG A 374 11.28 32.06 18.60
CA ARG A 374 11.13 33.45 18.10
C ARG A 374 10.29 34.37 18.98
N ARG A 375 9.56 33.86 19.98
CA ARG A 375 8.75 34.69 20.89
C ARG A 375 9.48 35.12 22.16
N VAL A 376 10.70 34.63 22.40
CA VAL A 376 11.46 34.84 23.65
C VAL A 376 12.71 35.70 23.43
N SER A 377 12.95 36.16 22.20
CA SER A 377 13.95 37.18 21.84
C SER A 377 13.24 38.46 21.41
#